data_AF-A0A7L4ASM7-F1
#
_entry.id   AF-A0A7L4ASM7-F1
#
_cell.length_a   1.000
_cell.length_b   1.000
_cell.length_c   1.000
_cell.angle_alpha   90.00
_cell.angle_beta   90.00
_cell.angle_gamma   90.00
#
_symmetry.space_group_name_H-M   'P 1'
#
loop_
_entity.id
_entity.type
_entity.pdbx_description
1 polymer ?
#
loop_
_entity_poly.entity_id
_entity_poly.type
_entity_poly.pdbx_seq_one_letter_code
_entity_poly.pdbx_strand_id
1 'polypeptide(L)' 'PGPMRMVAQLNVQRGTERRPPQPVRSLRQPFDPAAFNFTRLRPAELLLRLRRPGGPDPLLVAINDSPLVRGHVLLLP' A
#
# COMPACT_ATOMS: atom_id res chain seq x y z
N PRO A 1 7.49 24.67 7.74
CA PRO A 1 6.20 24.86 7.02
C PRO A 1 5.75 26.31 7.10
N GLY A 2 5.27 26.89 6.00
CA GLY A 2 4.79 28.27 5.96
C GLY A 2 3.43 28.47 6.65
N PRO A 3 2.85 29.69 6.60
CA PRO A 3 1.61 30.05 7.30
C PRO A 3 0.41 29.14 6.99
N MET A 4 0.36 28.60 5.77
CA MET A 4 -0.71 27.68 5.32
C MET A 4 -0.48 26.22 5.72
N ARG A 5 0.65 25.90 6.37
CA ARG A 5 1.02 24.55 6.82
C ARG A 5 0.97 23.45 5.74
N MET A 6 1.10 23.84 4.48
CA MET A 6 1.19 22.92 3.36
C MET A 6 2.60 22.38 3.19
N VAL A 7 2.69 21.14 2.68
CA VAL A 7 3.94 20.50 2.26
C VAL A 7 3.71 19.96 0.85
N ALA A 8 4.60 20.33 -0.07
CA ALA A 8 4.69 19.73 -1.39
C ALA A 8 5.92 18.83 -1.44
N GLN A 9 5.77 17.62 -1.97
CA GLN A 9 6.85 16.67 -2.13
C GLN A 9 6.90 16.21 -3.59
N LEU A 10 8.08 16.35 -4.21
CA LEU A 10 8.35 15.85 -5.55
C LEU A 10 8.86 14.40 -5.45
N ASN A 11 8.10 13.44 -5.98
CA ASN A 11 8.48 12.03 -6.06
C ASN A 11 8.67 11.63 -7.52
N VAL A 12 9.81 11.98 -8.12
CA VAL A 12 10.10 11.74 -9.55
C VAL A 12 9.98 10.26 -9.91
N GLN A 13 10.50 9.36 -9.06
CA GLN A 13 10.41 7.92 -9.25
C GLN A 13 8.97 7.42 -9.32
N ARG A 14 8.01 8.06 -8.65
CA ARG A 14 6.59 7.70 -8.83
C ARG A 14 6.05 8.06 -10.21
N GLY A 15 6.65 9.00 -10.91
CA GLY A 15 6.31 9.29 -12.30
C GLY A 15 6.78 8.18 -13.24
N THR A 16 7.96 7.64 -12.99
CA THR A 16 8.65 6.70 -13.90
C THR A 16 8.41 5.22 -13.55
N GLU A 17 8.30 4.88 -12.27
CA GLU A 17 8.17 3.52 -11.74
C GLU A 17 6.73 3.17 -11.37
N ARG A 18 5.78 4.11 -11.53
CA ARG A 18 4.37 3.81 -11.31
C ARG A 18 3.96 2.68 -12.24
N ARG A 19 3.23 1.72 -11.66
CA ARG A 19 2.60 0.65 -12.41
C ARG A 19 1.83 1.21 -13.62
N PRO A 20 2.09 0.71 -14.85
CA PRO A 20 1.36 1.12 -16.02
C PRO A 20 -0.15 0.99 -15.81
N PRO A 21 -0.96 1.92 -16.35
CA PRO A 21 -2.40 1.77 -16.33
C PRO A 21 -2.77 0.43 -16.96
N GLN A 22 -3.69 -0.31 -16.33
CA GLN A 22 -4.24 -1.50 -16.98
C GLN A 22 -5.10 -1.03 -18.17
N PRO A 23 -5.02 -1.70 -19.33
CA PRO A 23 -5.88 -1.39 -20.45
C PRO A 23 -7.34 -1.69 -20.06
N VAL A 24 -8.19 -0.67 -20.09
CA VAL A 24 -9.62 -0.80 -19.81
C VAL A 24 -10.30 -1.29 -21.08
N ARG A 25 -10.57 -2.60 -21.16
CA ARG A 25 -11.16 -3.25 -22.33
C ARG A 25 -12.68 -3.40 -22.26
N SER A 26 -13.27 -3.15 -21.09
CA SER A 26 -14.70 -3.32 -20.82
C SER A 26 -15.12 -2.42 -19.67
N LEU A 27 -16.35 -1.90 -19.72
CA LEU A 27 -16.97 -1.23 -18.57
C LEU A 27 -17.16 -2.17 -17.37
N ARG A 28 -17.31 -3.47 -17.63
CA ARG A 28 -17.34 -4.55 -16.63
C ARG A 28 -16.07 -5.38 -16.77
N GLN A 29 -14.92 -4.78 -16.52
CA GLN A 29 -13.65 -5.50 -16.55
C GLN A 29 -13.60 -6.49 -15.37
N PRO A 30 -13.33 -7.78 -15.61
CA PRO A 30 -13.19 -8.74 -14.52
C PRO A 30 -11.97 -8.40 -13.66
N PHE A 31 -12.11 -8.59 -12.34
CA PHE A 31 -10.99 -8.44 -11.42
C PHE A 31 -10.00 -9.58 -11.60
N ASP A 32 -8.73 -9.26 -11.83
CA ASP A 32 -7.64 -10.22 -11.83
C ASP A 32 -6.91 -10.18 -10.47
N PRO A 33 -7.12 -11.17 -9.59
CA PRO A 33 -6.44 -11.24 -8.30
C PRO A 33 -4.92 -11.43 -8.44
N ALA A 34 -4.39 -11.92 -9.57
CA ALA A 34 -2.95 -12.01 -9.79
C ALA A 34 -2.35 -10.65 -10.13
N ALA A 35 -3.11 -9.78 -10.79
CA ALA A 35 -2.67 -8.43 -11.14
C ALA A 35 -2.60 -7.52 -9.93
N PHE A 36 -3.43 -7.68 -8.91
CA PHE A 36 -3.45 -6.78 -7.76
C PHE A 36 -3.81 -7.55 -6.51
N ASN A 37 -2.82 -7.75 -5.62
CA ASN A 37 -3.03 -8.62 -4.48
C ASN A 37 -2.37 -8.05 -3.22
N PHE A 38 -3.14 -7.25 -2.47
CA PHE A 38 -2.71 -6.75 -1.16
C PHE A 38 -2.54 -7.87 -0.11
N THR A 39 -3.05 -9.08 -0.37
CA THR A 39 -2.97 -10.21 0.57
C THR A 39 -1.79 -11.14 0.29
N ARG A 40 -1.08 -10.99 -0.84
CA ARG A 40 0.19 -11.71 -1.08
C ARG A 40 1.36 -10.96 -0.45
N LEU A 41 1.32 -10.87 0.88
CA LEU A 41 2.41 -10.37 1.68
C LEU A 41 3.51 -11.43 1.74
N ARG A 42 4.74 -11.10 1.31
CA ARG A 42 5.91 -11.96 1.54
C ARG A 42 6.16 -12.03 3.05
N PRO A 43 6.59 -13.18 3.62
CA PRO A 43 6.85 -13.26 5.06
C PRO A 43 7.81 -12.19 5.59
N ALA A 44 8.80 -11.78 4.78
CA ALA A 44 9.76 -10.73 5.12
C ALA A 44 9.17 -9.31 5.12
N GLU A 45 7.98 -9.10 4.54
CA GLU A 45 7.28 -7.81 4.55
C GLU A 45 6.39 -7.64 5.78
N LEU A 46 6.16 -8.69 6.57
CA LEU A 46 5.42 -8.60 7.81
C LEU A 46 6.33 -8.12 8.94
N LEU A 47 6.07 -6.92 9.46
CA LEU A 47 6.84 -6.33 10.55
C LEU A 47 6.39 -6.87 11.90
N LEU A 48 5.08 -6.81 12.19
CA LEU A 48 4.51 -7.30 13.43
C LEU A 48 3.00 -7.55 13.33
N ARG A 49 2.45 -8.24 14.34
CA ARG A 49 1.03 -8.52 14.51
C ARG A 49 0.50 -7.81 15.74
N LEU A 50 -0.45 -6.90 15.57
CA LEU A 50 -1.12 -6.23 16.67
C LEU A 50 -2.34 -7.04 17.10
N ARG A 51 -2.34 -7.45 18.37
CA ARG A 51 -3.43 -8.23 18.97
C ARG A 51 -4.11 -7.43 20.06
N ARG A 52 -5.43 -7.33 19.97
CA ARG A 52 -6.25 -6.89 21.10
C ARG A 52 -6.55 -8.11 21.97
N PRO A 53 -6.34 -8.06 23.30
CA PRO A 53 -6.75 -9.15 24.19
C PRO A 53 -8.25 -9.44 24.01
N GLY A 54 -8.60 -10.70 23.76
CA GLY A 54 -9.97 -11.15 23.50
C GLY A 54 -10.60 -10.64 22.19
N GLY A 55 -9.82 -9.99 21.31
CA GLY A 55 -10.27 -9.54 20.00
C GLY A 55 -10.18 -10.63 18.92
N PRO A 56 -10.77 -10.37 17.73
CA PRO A 56 -10.67 -11.24 16.56
C PRO A 56 -9.24 -11.29 15.99
N ASP A 57 -9.08 -11.73 14.74
CA ASP A 57 -7.80 -11.86 14.05
C ASP A 57 -6.87 -10.63 14.20
N PRO A 58 -5.54 -10.86 14.24
CA PRO A 58 -4.58 -9.80 14.46
C PRO A 58 -4.49 -8.82 13.29
N LEU A 59 -4.49 -7.52 13.59
CA LEU A 59 -4.13 -6.50 12.61
C LEU A 59 -2.65 -6.65 12.25
N LEU A 60 -2.35 -6.80 10.97
CA LEU A 60 -0.98 -6.94 10.46
C LEU A 60 -0.39 -5.56 10.17
N VAL A 61 0.86 -5.35 10.58
CA VAL A 61 1.67 -4.20 10.18
C VAL A 61 2.68 -4.67 9.14
N ALA A 62 2.56 -4.15 7.92
CA ALA A 62 3.33 -4.59 6.77
C ALA A 62 4.17 -3.47 6.15
N ILE A 63 5.29 -3.83 5.52
CA ILE A 63 6.08 -2.91 4.69
C ILE A 63 5.24 -2.45 3.50
N ASN A 64 5.17 -1.14 3.28
CA ASN A 64 4.70 -0.60 1.99
C ASN A 64 5.87 -0.63 1.01
N ASP A 65 5.87 -1.57 0.06
CA ASP A 65 6.92 -1.72 -0.97
C ASP A 65 6.90 -0.58 -2.02
N SER A 66 5.90 0.32 -1.96
CA SER A 66 5.85 1.55 -2.76
C SER A 66 5.43 2.77 -1.91
N PRO A 67 6.24 3.14 -0.90
CA PRO A 67 5.87 4.14 0.08
C PRO A 67 5.95 5.56 -0.51
N LEU A 68 5.09 6.47 -0.06
CA LEU A 68 5.22 7.90 -0.40
C LEU A 68 6.39 8.56 0.33
N VAL A 69 6.69 8.08 1.54
CA VAL A 69 7.75 8.53 2.42
C VAL A 69 8.39 7.33 3.10
N ARG A 70 9.70 7.40 3.37
CA ARG A 70 10.42 6.32 4.06
C ARG A 70 9.73 6.00 5.40
N GLY A 71 9.57 4.71 5.69
CA GLY A 71 8.94 4.23 6.92
C GLY A 71 7.42 4.21 6.89
N HIS A 72 6.78 4.56 5.77
CA HIS A 72 5.34 4.33 5.60
C HIS A 72 5.02 2.83 5.65
N VAL A 73 4.05 2.44 6.46
CA VAL A 73 3.60 1.05 6.65
C VAL A 73 2.14 0.89 6.24
N LEU A 74 1.71 -0.35 6.02
CA LEU A 74 0.31 -0.71 5.78
C LEU A 74 -0.25 -1.39 7.04
N LEU A 75 -1.48 -1.04 7.40
CA LEU A 75 -2.28 -1.76 8.38
C LEU A 75 -3.29 -2.62 7.61
N LEU A 76 -3.15 -3.94 7.72
CA LEU A 76 -3.99 -4.91 7.02
C LEU A 76 -4.82 -5.71 8.04
N PRO A 77 -6.10 -5.97 7.74
CA PRO A 77 -6.92 -6.87 8.57
C PRO A 77 -6.36 -8.29 8.59
#